data_AF-A0A928R3M1-F1
#
_entry.id   AF-A0A928R3M1-F1
#
_cell.length_a   1.000
_cell.length_b   1.000
_cell.length_c   1.000
_cell.angle_alpha   90.00
_cell.angle_beta   90.00
_cell.angle_gamma   90.00
#
_symmetry.space_group_name_H-M   'P 1'
#
loop_
_entity.id
_entity.type
_entity.pdbx_description
1 polymer ?
#
loop_
_entity_poly.entity_id
_entity_poly.type
_entity_poly.pdbx_seq_one_letter_code
_entity_poly.pdbx_strand_id
1 'polypeptide(L)'
;MNLTKEQVNRLVFSDMPAAFREAGHPKFHLTAPSHVTIDFWGPAVKDRVLHIYFHVCPEGSSFQENTHFFHARTQNLLDWELLPCPIAPGEDELRLNDGCIDFDDRGRAIMLYTSVPKGHIPRSHHAAYGNEDLTEFTRPDPDEPFMTLENHGGPAFGWGWSDPFVFRAFGRTFMLMSKCVTPDGQNLLPIYEAVDGSLLHWEYKGILFENNGEVVNFFPLSGK
;
A
#
# COMPACT_ATOMS: atom_id res chain seq x y z
N MET A 1 -1.68 -16.30 14.06
CA MET A 1 -1.63 -16.90 12.70
C MET A 1 -2.46 -16.00 11.81
N ASN A 2 -1.94 -15.55 10.67
CA ASN A 2 -2.70 -14.66 9.79
C ASN A 2 -3.93 -15.39 9.24
N LEU A 3 -5.06 -14.70 9.24
CA LEU A 3 -6.26 -15.19 8.57
C LEU A 3 -6.00 -15.28 7.06
N THR A 4 -6.49 -16.34 6.43
CA THR A 4 -6.56 -16.41 4.96
C THR A 4 -7.50 -15.33 4.42
N LYS A 5 -7.38 -15.03 3.11
CA LYS A 5 -8.27 -14.11 2.39
C LYS A 5 -9.74 -14.46 2.63
N GLU A 6 -10.12 -15.73 2.54
CA GLU A 6 -11.51 -16.19 2.76
C GLU A 6 -11.96 -16.03 4.20
N GLN A 7 -11.08 -16.31 5.17
CA GLN A 7 -11.41 -16.19 6.60
C GLN A 7 -11.61 -14.72 6.99
N VAL A 8 -10.71 -13.82 6.59
CA VAL A 8 -10.83 -12.39 6.94
C VAL A 8 -12.02 -11.74 6.25
N ASN A 9 -12.28 -12.07 4.98
CA ASN A 9 -13.46 -11.59 4.27
C ASN A 9 -14.74 -12.03 4.97
N ARG A 10 -14.83 -13.31 5.34
CA ARG A 10 -16.01 -13.82 6.05
C ARG A 10 -16.24 -13.08 7.36
N LEU A 11 -15.19 -12.92 8.17
CA LEU A 11 -15.25 -12.25 9.47
C LEU A 11 -15.72 -10.79 9.32
N VAL A 12 -15.04 -10.02 8.48
CA VAL A 12 -15.32 -8.59 8.32
C VAL A 12 -16.73 -8.35 7.75
N PHE A 13 -17.14 -9.08 6.71
CA PHE A 13 -18.47 -8.90 6.13
C PHE A 13 -19.61 -9.50 6.95
N SER A 14 -19.38 -10.55 7.76
CA SER A 14 -20.43 -11.08 8.65
C SER A 14 -20.81 -10.10 9.75
N ASP A 15 -19.85 -9.28 10.19
CA ASP A 15 -20.03 -8.37 11.31
C ASP A 15 -20.55 -6.98 10.85
N MET A 16 -20.50 -6.71 9.55
CA MET A 16 -20.95 -5.45 8.94
C MET A 16 -22.38 -5.04 9.35
N PRO A 17 -23.41 -5.91 9.30
CA PRO A 17 -24.76 -5.50 9.70
C PRO A 17 -24.86 -5.06 11.17
N ALA A 18 -24.01 -5.60 12.05
CA ALA A 18 -23.97 -5.19 13.45
C ALA A 18 -23.27 -3.84 13.62
N ALA A 19 -22.11 -3.67 12.98
CA ALA A 19 -21.36 -2.41 12.98
C ALA A 19 -22.22 -1.23 12.49
N PHE A 20 -22.97 -1.41 11.40
CA PHE A 20 -23.82 -0.36 10.82
C PHE A 20 -25.02 0.05 11.71
N ARG A 21 -25.35 -0.74 12.75
CA ARG A 21 -26.38 -0.38 13.74
C ARG A 21 -25.82 0.43 14.91
N GLU A 22 -24.50 0.48 15.08
CA GLU A 22 -23.89 1.24 16.16
C GLU A 22 -24.11 2.74 15.95
N ALA A 23 -24.47 3.44 17.02
CA ALA A 23 -24.77 4.87 16.95
C ALA A 23 -23.57 5.71 16.50
N GLY A 24 -22.34 5.24 16.77
CA GLY A 24 -21.09 5.90 16.39
C GLY A 24 -20.59 5.55 14.99
N HIS A 25 -21.21 4.59 14.30
CA HIS A 25 -20.76 4.21 12.96
C HIS A 25 -21.07 5.31 11.95
N PRO A 26 -20.08 5.80 11.18
CA PRO A 26 -20.32 6.83 10.17
C PRO A 26 -21.30 6.35 9.10
N LYS A 27 -22.22 7.23 8.67
CA LYS A 27 -23.22 6.93 7.63
C LYS A 27 -22.88 7.50 6.25
N PHE A 28 -21.98 8.48 6.22
CA PHE A 28 -21.63 9.25 5.03
C PHE A 28 -20.11 9.47 4.91
N HIS A 29 -19.33 8.66 5.61
CA HIS A 29 -17.87 8.58 5.45
C HIS A 29 -17.54 7.16 5.02
N LEU A 30 -16.55 7.01 4.14
CA LEU A 30 -16.00 5.70 3.83
C LEU A 30 -15.35 5.12 5.10
N THR A 31 -15.71 3.89 5.44
CA THR A 31 -15.20 3.12 6.57
C THR A 31 -15.15 1.66 6.16
N ALA A 32 -14.31 0.86 6.84
CA ALA A 32 -14.34 -0.59 6.66
C ALA A 32 -15.76 -1.15 6.91
N PRO A 33 -16.10 -2.31 6.32
CA PRO A 33 -17.39 -2.95 6.58
C PRO A 33 -17.65 -3.18 8.08
N SER A 34 -16.61 -3.49 8.84
CA SER A 34 -16.60 -3.63 10.29
C SER A 34 -15.16 -3.55 10.81
N HIS A 35 -15.00 -3.56 12.15
CA HIS A 35 -13.71 -3.46 12.85
C HIS A 35 -12.94 -2.15 12.60
N VAL A 36 -11.69 -2.10 13.05
CA VAL A 36 -10.86 -0.89 13.05
C VAL A 36 -10.24 -0.68 11.67
N THR A 37 -10.51 0.49 11.08
CA THR A 37 -9.81 0.99 9.89
C THR A 37 -8.58 1.79 10.32
N ILE A 38 -7.46 1.68 9.59
CA ILE A 38 -6.22 2.43 9.86
C ILE A 38 -5.97 3.43 8.72
N ASP A 39 -5.12 3.07 7.76
CA ASP A 39 -4.72 3.96 6.68
C ASP A 39 -5.57 3.71 5.44
N PHE A 40 -5.88 4.78 4.72
CA PHE A 40 -6.39 4.72 3.36
C PHE A 40 -5.26 5.07 2.39
N TRP A 41 -5.05 4.24 1.38
CA TRP A 41 -3.90 4.31 0.50
C TRP A 41 -4.23 3.82 -0.92
N GLY A 42 -3.24 3.94 -1.82
CA GLY A 42 -3.33 3.41 -3.18
C GLY A 42 -4.50 3.92 -4.04
N PRO A 43 -4.88 5.21 -4.01
CA PRO A 43 -5.95 5.69 -4.89
C PRO A 43 -5.60 5.46 -6.36
N ALA A 44 -6.45 4.76 -7.09
CA ALA A 44 -6.28 4.48 -8.51
C ALA A 44 -7.56 4.73 -9.29
N VAL A 45 -7.44 5.34 -10.46
CA VAL A 45 -8.57 5.56 -11.36
C VAL A 45 -8.41 4.70 -12.60
N LYS A 46 -9.38 3.80 -12.84
CA LYS A 46 -9.48 3.01 -14.06
C LYS A 46 -10.91 3.06 -14.58
N ASP A 47 -11.08 3.33 -15.87
CA ASP A 47 -12.39 3.38 -16.52
C ASP A 47 -13.42 4.27 -15.80
N ARG A 48 -12.95 5.43 -15.29
CA ARG A 48 -13.72 6.41 -14.48
C ARG A 48 -14.22 5.89 -13.13
N VAL A 49 -13.73 4.75 -12.69
CA VAL A 49 -13.93 4.22 -11.35
C VAL A 49 -12.73 4.57 -10.50
N LEU A 50 -12.96 5.23 -9.37
CA LEU A 50 -11.96 5.44 -8.33
C LEU A 50 -11.95 4.22 -7.41
N HIS A 51 -10.78 3.64 -7.23
CA HIS A 51 -10.47 2.59 -6.27
C HIS A 51 -9.65 3.18 -5.13
N ILE A 52 -9.98 2.83 -3.89
CA ILE A 52 -9.20 3.18 -2.69
C ILE A 52 -9.04 1.91 -1.86
N TYR A 53 -7.83 1.70 -1.35
CA TYR A 53 -7.48 0.58 -0.48
C TYR A 53 -7.30 1.07 0.94
N PHE A 54 -7.52 0.21 1.91
CA PHE A 54 -7.36 0.56 3.31
C PHE A 54 -7.08 -0.65 4.17
N HIS A 55 -6.46 -0.43 5.33
CA HIS A 55 -6.27 -1.49 6.31
C HIS A 55 -7.52 -1.74 7.14
N VAL A 56 -7.77 -3.01 7.44
CA VAL A 56 -8.71 -3.47 8.45
C VAL A 56 -7.98 -4.37 9.43
N CYS A 57 -8.12 -4.06 10.72
CA CYS A 57 -7.63 -4.89 11.82
C CYS A 57 -8.82 -5.56 12.53
N PRO A 58 -9.08 -6.86 12.31
CA PRO A 58 -10.20 -7.55 12.92
C PRO A 58 -10.09 -7.71 14.46
N GLU A 59 -8.88 -7.83 15.00
CA GLU A 59 -8.62 -8.17 16.41
C GLU A 59 -8.47 -6.95 17.35
N GLY A 60 -8.79 -5.74 16.90
CA GLY A 60 -8.74 -4.53 17.74
C GLY A 60 -7.36 -3.90 17.88
N SER A 61 -7.20 -2.99 18.86
CA SER A 61 -6.32 -1.81 18.83
C SER A 61 -4.79 -2.02 18.79
N SER A 62 -4.27 -3.25 18.67
CA SER A 62 -2.85 -3.45 18.39
C SER A 62 -2.66 -3.45 16.88
N PHE A 63 -2.47 -2.27 16.30
CA PHE A 63 -2.25 -1.96 14.88
C PHE A 63 -1.07 -2.72 14.19
N GLN A 64 -0.56 -3.79 14.80
CA GLN A 64 0.71 -4.44 14.46
C GLN A 64 0.52 -5.86 13.92
N GLU A 65 -0.57 -6.56 14.24
CA GLU A 65 -0.75 -7.97 13.92
C GLU A 65 -2.09 -8.22 13.23
N ASN A 66 -2.12 -9.13 12.24
CA ASN A 66 -3.31 -9.56 11.51
C ASN A 66 -4.09 -8.42 10.82
N THR A 67 -3.40 -7.37 10.39
CA THR A 67 -3.96 -6.31 9.54
C THR A 67 -4.02 -6.78 8.09
N HIS A 68 -5.17 -6.60 7.45
CA HIS A 68 -5.39 -6.95 6.04
C HIS A 68 -5.81 -5.74 5.23
N PHE A 69 -5.48 -5.74 3.94
CA PHE A 69 -6.05 -4.77 3.03
C PHE A 69 -7.50 -5.10 2.72
N PHE A 70 -8.31 -4.07 2.59
CA PHE A 70 -9.64 -4.07 1.99
C PHE A 70 -9.70 -2.93 0.98
N HIS A 71 -10.79 -2.89 0.23
CA HIS A 71 -10.90 -2.04 -0.94
C HIS A 71 -12.33 -1.49 -1.00
N ALA A 72 -12.48 -0.25 -1.47
CA ALA A 72 -13.75 0.27 -1.92
C ALA A 72 -13.60 1.01 -3.24
N ARG A 73 -14.66 1.03 -4.04
CA ARG A 73 -14.68 1.76 -5.30
C ARG A 73 -15.93 2.61 -5.48
N THR A 74 -15.82 3.63 -6.31
CA THR A 74 -16.92 4.56 -6.62
C THR A 74 -16.76 5.17 -8.01
N GLN A 75 -17.87 5.57 -8.62
CA GLN A 75 -17.90 6.35 -9.87
C GLN A 75 -18.25 7.83 -9.64
N ASN A 76 -18.75 8.18 -8.45
CA ASN A 76 -19.35 9.50 -8.19
C ASN A 76 -18.95 10.11 -6.84
N LEU A 77 -18.10 9.43 -6.04
CA LEU A 77 -17.68 9.82 -4.68
C LEU A 77 -18.81 9.84 -3.64
N LEU A 78 -20.03 9.47 -4.02
CA LEU A 78 -21.22 9.43 -3.17
C LEU A 78 -21.55 7.98 -2.79
N ASP A 79 -21.70 7.13 -3.80
CA ASP A 79 -22.03 5.72 -3.66
C ASP A 79 -20.74 4.91 -3.70
N TRP A 80 -20.48 4.17 -2.63
CA TRP A 80 -19.29 3.35 -2.46
C TRP A 80 -19.67 1.87 -2.39
N GLU A 81 -19.00 1.06 -3.20
CA GLU A 81 -19.04 -0.39 -3.11
C GLU A 81 -17.86 -0.87 -2.26
N LEU A 82 -18.14 -1.53 -1.13
CA LEU A 82 -17.11 -2.17 -0.31
C LEU A 82 -16.77 -3.54 -0.89
N LEU A 83 -15.48 -3.79 -1.08
CA LEU A 83 -14.93 -4.95 -1.77
C LEU A 83 -14.02 -5.77 -0.84
N PRO A 84 -13.89 -7.08 -1.10
CA PRO A 84 -13.07 -7.97 -0.28
C PRO A 84 -11.58 -7.63 -0.32
N CYS A 85 -10.86 -8.24 0.61
CA CYS A 85 -9.41 -8.21 0.67
C CYS A 85 -8.83 -8.58 -0.71
N PRO A 86 -8.03 -7.71 -1.36
CA PRO A 86 -7.52 -7.96 -2.71
C PRO A 86 -6.35 -8.96 -2.74
N ILE A 87 -5.54 -8.96 -1.67
CA ILE A 87 -4.35 -9.80 -1.49
C ILE A 87 -4.09 -9.96 0.02
N ALA A 88 -3.85 -11.20 0.46
CA ALA A 88 -3.52 -11.52 1.85
C ALA A 88 -2.00 -11.65 2.03
N PRO A 89 -1.44 -11.37 3.22
CA PRO A 89 -0.03 -11.66 3.53
C PRO A 89 0.33 -13.12 3.22
N GLY A 90 1.53 -13.34 2.68
CA GLY A 90 2.09 -14.67 2.44
C GLY A 90 2.47 -15.39 3.73
N GLU A 91 2.96 -16.63 3.60
CA GLU A 91 3.28 -17.47 4.77
C GLU A 91 4.38 -16.87 5.66
N ASP A 92 5.35 -16.16 5.09
CA ASP A 92 6.46 -15.54 5.82
C ASP A 92 6.21 -14.06 6.18
N GLU A 93 5.05 -13.52 5.81
CA GLU A 93 4.68 -12.13 6.07
C GLU A 93 3.82 -12.04 7.32
N LEU A 94 4.13 -11.10 8.22
CA LEU A 94 3.28 -10.74 9.35
C LEU A 94 2.10 -9.89 8.87
N ARG A 95 2.34 -8.93 7.99
CA ARG A 95 1.33 -8.07 7.37
C ARG A 95 1.88 -7.38 6.13
N LEU A 96 0.97 -6.75 5.39
CA LEU A 96 1.31 -5.85 4.30
C LEU A 96 1.13 -4.41 4.78
N ASN A 97 2.17 -3.61 4.58
CA ASN A 97 2.17 -2.17 4.80
C ASN A 97 1.91 -1.44 3.47
N ASP A 98 1.56 -0.17 3.59
CA ASP A 98 1.16 0.69 2.49
C ASP A 98 2.16 0.73 1.33
N GLY A 99 1.65 1.31 0.25
CA GLY A 99 2.41 1.73 -0.91
C GLY A 99 1.48 2.40 -1.90
N CYS A 100 1.55 2.03 -3.17
CA CYS A 100 0.75 2.64 -4.21
C CYS A 100 0.26 1.63 -5.23
N ILE A 101 -0.81 2.02 -5.94
CA ILE A 101 -1.24 1.36 -7.16
C ILE A 101 -0.81 2.25 -8.32
N ASP A 102 -0.15 1.66 -9.31
CA ASP A 102 0.20 2.34 -10.56
C ASP A 102 0.01 1.37 -11.74
N PHE A 103 0.35 1.80 -12.94
CA PHE A 103 0.27 1.05 -14.18
C PHE A 103 1.63 1.06 -14.86
N ASP A 104 2.10 -0.13 -15.25
CA ASP A 104 3.32 -0.29 -16.03
C ASP A 104 3.14 0.24 -17.47
N ASP A 105 4.21 0.30 -18.26
CA ASP A 105 4.18 0.80 -19.65
C ASP A 105 3.27 -0.05 -20.58
N ARG A 106 2.85 -1.23 -20.13
CA ARG A 106 1.90 -2.10 -20.85
C ARG A 106 0.46 -1.83 -20.41
N GLY A 107 0.23 -0.89 -19.50
CA GLY A 107 -1.08 -0.55 -18.95
C GLY A 107 -1.58 -1.56 -17.93
N ARG A 108 -0.72 -2.47 -17.44
CA ARG A 108 -1.10 -3.45 -16.42
C ARG A 108 -0.98 -2.82 -15.03
N ALA A 109 -2.02 -2.98 -14.23
CA ALA A 109 -2.03 -2.50 -12.87
C ALA A 109 -1.03 -3.27 -12.00
N ILE A 110 -0.32 -2.53 -11.16
CA ILE A 110 0.67 -3.05 -10.22
C ILE A 110 0.44 -2.41 -8.86
N MET A 111 0.36 -3.24 -7.82
CA MET A 111 0.43 -2.83 -6.42
C MET A 111 1.86 -2.94 -5.97
N LEU A 112 2.49 -1.81 -5.65
CA LEU A 112 3.77 -1.77 -4.98
C LEU A 112 3.49 -1.59 -3.49
N TYR A 113 3.92 -2.55 -2.67
CA TYR A 113 3.62 -2.56 -1.25
C TYR A 113 4.84 -2.92 -0.43
N THR A 114 4.76 -2.67 0.88
CA THR A 114 5.83 -3.04 1.81
C THR A 114 5.49 -4.35 2.51
N SER A 115 6.34 -5.35 2.36
CA SER A 115 6.26 -6.60 3.10
C SER A 115 6.84 -6.41 4.50
N VAL A 116 6.04 -6.73 5.52
CA VAL A 116 6.52 -6.82 6.90
C VAL A 116 6.70 -8.31 7.22
N PRO A 117 7.94 -8.82 7.26
CA PRO A 117 8.19 -10.23 7.50
C PRO A 117 7.89 -10.65 8.94
N LYS A 118 7.68 -11.95 9.15
CA LYS A 118 7.66 -12.55 10.49
C LYS A 118 9.07 -12.57 11.08
N GLY A 119 9.17 -12.24 12.37
CA GLY A 119 10.44 -12.22 13.09
C GLY A 119 11.22 -10.92 12.89
N HIS A 120 12.51 -10.95 13.24
CA HIS A 120 13.39 -9.78 13.23
C HIS A 120 14.18 -9.74 11.91
N ILE A 121 13.47 -9.44 10.82
CA ILE A 121 14.01 -9.32 9.46
C ILE A 121 13.66 -7.93 8.91
N PRO A 122 14.54 -7.26 8.14
CA PRO A 122 14.20 -5.99 7.51
C PRO A 122 12.97 -6.10 6.60
N ARG A 123 12.19 -5.01 6.53
CA ARG A 123 11.14 -4.90 5.51
C ARG A 123 11.74 -4.92 4.11
N SER A 124 10.95 -5.38 3.16
CA SER A 124 11.28 -5.34 1.73
C SER A 124 10.05 -4.88 0.94
N HIS A 125 10.24 -4.48 -0.31
CA HIS A 125 9.17 -3.96 -1.16
C HIS A 125 8.89 -4.91 -2.31
N HIS A 126 7.61 -5.20 -2.50
CA HIS A 126 7.11 -6.25 -3.37
C HIS A 126 6.07 -5.70 -4.33
N ALA A 127 5.82 -6.46 -5.39
CA ALA A 127 4.86 -6.13 -6.40
C ALA A 127 3.81 -7.24 -6.57
N ALA A 128 2.56 -6.85 -6.79
CA ALA A 128 1.51 -7.76 -7.23
C ALA A 128 0.75 -7.16 -8.41
N TYR A 129 0.36 -7.98 -9.38
CA TYR A 129 -0.35 -7.54 -10.56
C TYR A 129 -1.86 -7.61 -10.35
N GLY A 130 -2.54 -6.50 -10.66
CA GLY A 130 -3.99 -6.40 -10.56
C GLY A 130 -4.69 -7.11 -11.72
N ASN A 131 -5.86 -7.68 -11.44
CA ASN A 131 -6.80 -8.10 -12.47
C ASN A 131 -7.41 -6.89 -13.22
N GLU A 132 -8.28 -7.15 -14.19
CA GLU A 132 -8.88 -6.09 -15.01
C GLU A 132 -9.66 -5.07 -14.18
N ASP A 133 -10.37 -5.50 -13.13
CA ASP A 133 -11.22 -4.62 -12.32
C ASP A 133 -10.55 -4.09 -11.04
N LEU A 134 -9.24 -4.35 -10.87
CA LEU A 134 -8.47 -3.98 -9.68
C LEU A 134 -9.06 -4.54 -8.36
N THR A 135 -9.79 -5.65 -8.43
CA THR A 135 -10.41 -6.28 -7.26
C THR A 135 -9.53 -7.35 -6.64
N GLU A 136 -8.58 -7.89 -7.39
CA GLU A 136 -7.66 -8.93 -6.95
C GLU A 136 -6.25 -8.65 -7.45
N PHE A 137 -5.26 -8.98 -6.64
CA PHE A 137 -3.85 -8.84 -6.97
C PHE A 137 -3.11 -10.14 -6.74
N THR A 138 -2.27 -10.50 -7.71
CA THR A 138 -1.51 -11.75 -7.70
C THR A 138 -0.03 -11.45 -7.78
N ARG A 139 0.73 -12.01 -6.84
CA ARG A 139 2.19 -11.90 -6.82
C ARG A 139 2.78 -12.60 -8.06
N PRO A 140 3.88 -12.10 -8.65
CA PRO A 140 4.58 -12.81 -9.71
C PRO A 140 5.15 -14.15 -9.20
N ASP A 141 5.43 -15.05 -10.13
CA ASP A 141 6.26 -16.23 -9.88
C ASP A 141 7.65 -16.00 -10.52
N PRO A 142 8.75 -15.94 -9.75
CA PRO A 142 8.83 -16.02 -8.28
C PRO A 142 8.41 -14.72 -7.57
N ASP A 143 7.93 -14.84 -6.32
CA ASP A 143 7.50 -13.72 -5.47
C ASP A 143 8.70 -13.01 -4.82
N GLU A 144 9.51 -12.37 -5.65
CA GLU A 144 10.73 -11.70 -5.22
C GLU A 144 10.52 -10.21 -4.93
N PRO A 145 11.15 -9.67 -3.87
CA PRO A 145 11.12 -8.23 -3.62
C PRO A 145 11.82 -7.50 -4.77
N PHE A 146 11.18 -6.47 -5.30
CA PHE A 146 11.82 -5.59 -6.27
C PHE A 146 12.85 -4.66 -5.63
N MET A 147 12.73 -4.43 -4.32
CA MET A 147 13.65 -3.56 -3.57
C MET A 147 13.85 -4.02 -2.12
N THR A 148 15.12 -4.08 -1.69
CA THR A 148 15.60 -4.47 -0.36
C THR A 148 16.68 -3.48 0.12
N LEU A 149 17.02 -3.51 1.42
CA LEU A 149 18.10 -2.68 1.96
C LEU A 149 19.47 -3.01 1.34
N GLU A 150 19.65 -4.21 0.79
CA GLU A 150 20.88 -4.61 0.11
C GLU A 150 20.97 -4.08 -1.33
N ASN A 151 19.83 -3.91 -2.01
CA ASN A 151 19.82 -3.61 -3.45
C ASN A 151 19.35 -2.18 -3.81
N HIS A 152 18.77 -1.43 -2.87
CA HIS A 152 18.19 -0.12 -3.18
C HIS A 152 19.23 0.95 -3.60
N GLY A 153 20.50 0.78 -3.22
CA GLY A 153 21.61 1.66 -3.65
C GLY A 153 21.72 3.00 -2.91
N GLY A 154 20.90 3.24 -1.87
CA GLY A 154 20.96 4.43 -1.04
C GLY A 154 21.78 4.25 0.26
N PRO A 155 21.66 5.19 1.21
CA PRO A 155 22.21 5.06 2.56
C PRO A 155 21.65 3.85 3.32
N ALA A 156 22.34 3.41 4.37
CA ALA A 156 21.92 2.30 5.23
C ALA A 156 20.68 2.66 6.08
N PHE A 157 19.50 2.63 5.46
CA PHE A 157 18.25 2.93 6.14
C PHE A 157 17.86 1.85 7.15
N GLY A 158 17.10 2.27 8.16
CA GLY A 158 16.57 1.40 9.18
C GLY A 158 15.52 0.44 8.63
N TRP A 159 15.32 -0.65 9.35
CA TRP A 159 14.47 -1.77 8.94
C TRP A 159 12.98 -1.44 8.82
N GLY A 160 12.59 -0.26 9.30
CA GLY A 160 11.22 0.27 9.27
C GLY A 160 10.85 1.06 8.02
N TRP A 161 11.76 1.23 7.05
CA TRP A 161 11.44 1.84 5.76
C TRP A 161 10.21 1.21 5.09
N SER A 162 9.40 2.02 4.42
CA SER A 162 8.02 1.65 4.07
C SER A 162 7.42 2.58 3.03
N ASP A 163 6.26 2.19 2.51
CA ASP A 163 5.30 3.04 1.80
C ASP A 163 5.89 3.64 0.51
N PRO A 164 6.22 2.80 -0.49
CA PRO A 164 6.66 3.26 -1.80
C PRO A 164 5.55 4.06 -2.48
N PHE A 165 5.89 5.26 -2.97
CA PHE A 165 4.97 6.13 -3.69
C PHE A 165 5.54 6.51 -5.05
N VAL A 166 4.86 6.11 -6.12
CA VAL A 166 5.27 6.40 -7.50
C VAL A 166 4.60 7.67 -8.02
N PHE A 167 5.36 8.50 -8.72
CA PHE A 167 4.86 9.68 -9.41
C PHE A 167 5.61 9.92 -10.73
N ARG A 168 4.98 10.66 -11.63
CA ARG A 168 5.55 11.01 -12.93
C ARG A 168 5.80 12.51 -13.03
N ALA A 169 6.99 12.90 -13.44
CA ALA A 169 7.37 14.31 -13.63
C ALA A 169 8.35 14.44 -14.79
N PHE A 170 8.19 15.47 -15.62
CA PHE A 170 9.08 15.77 -16.75
C PHE A 170 9.32 14.57 -17.70
N GLY A 171 8.29 13.77 -17.95
CA GLY A 171 8.38 12.58 -18.82
C GLY A 171 9.16 11.41 -18.22
N ARG A 172 9.42 11.43 -16.91
CA ARG A 172 10.15 10.39 -16.17
C ARG A 172 9.29 9.88 -15.03
N THR A 173 9.58 8.68 -14.55
CA THR A 173 8.87 8.02 -13.45
C THR A 173 9.80 7.90 -12.25
N PHE A 174 9.31 8.31 -11.09
CA PHE A 174 10.06 8.36 -9.84
C PHE A 174 9.31 7.65 -8.73
N MET A 175 10.04 7.17 -7.74
CA MET A 175 9.50 6.60 -6.51
C MET A 175 10.10 7.30 -5.30
N LEU A 176 9.26 7.60 -4.32
CA LEU A 176 9.66 8.02 -2.98
C LEU A 176 9.51 6.85 -2.01
N MET A 177 10.34 6.82 -0.98
CA MET A 177 10.23 5.82 0.09
C MET A 177 10.09 6.52 1.45
N SER A 178 9.08 6.14 2.22
CA SER A 178 8.80 6.69 3.55
C SER A 178 9.60 5.97 4.64
N LYS A 179 9.66 6.56 5.84
CA LYS A 179 10.32 5.96 7.03
C LYS A 179 11.80 5.56 6.85
N CYS A 180 12.51 6.22 5.94
CA CYS A 180 13.93 5.98 5.72
C CYS A 180 14.78 6.71 6.77
N VAL A 181 14.97 6.05 7.91
CA VAL A 181 15.78 6.57 9.03
C VAL A 181 17.22 6.08 8.92
N THR A 182 18.21 6.97 8.99
CA THR A 182 19.64 6.61 8.97
C THR A 182 20.16 6.16 10.36
N PRO A 183 21.36 5.55 10.47
CA PRO A 183 21.90 5.11 11.76
C PRO A 183 22.16 6.23 12.77
N ASP A 184 22.39 7.46 12.30
CA ASP A 184 22.52 8.67 13.11
C ASP A 184 21.17 9.34 13.43
N GLY A 185 20.05 8.75 13.01
CA GLY A 185 18.69 9.14 13.38
C GLY A 185 18.04 10.19 12.47
N GLN A 186 18.62 10.51 11.31
CA GLN A 186 18.00 11.41 10.34
C GLN A 186 16.85 10.70 9.64
N ASN A 187 15.70 11.37 9.51
CA ASN A 187 14.56 10.83 8.78
C ASN A 187 14.48 11.48 7.40
N LEU A 188 14.92 10.75 6.38
CA LEU A 188 15.14 11.26 5.04
C LEU A 188 14.05 10.75 4.08
N LEU A 189 13.74 11.53 3.05
CA LEU A 189 12.89 11.10 1.95
C LEU A 189 13.75 10.88 0.70
N PRO A 190 14.24 9.66 0.44
CA PRO A 190 14.98 9.35 -0.78
C PRO A 190 14.08 9.38 -2.01
N ILE A 191 14.69 9.64 -3.16
CA ILE A 191 14.06 9.55 -4.47
C ILE A 191 14.81 8.55 -5.35
N TYR A 192 14.04 7.71 -6.02
CA TYR A 192 14.49 6.74 -7.00
C TYR A 192 13.86 7.05 -8.35
N GLU A 193 14.51 6.66 -9.43
CA GLU A 193 14.01 6.78 -10.79
C GLU A 193 13.84 5.41 -11.42
N ALA A 194 12.73 5.21 -12.13
CA ALA A 194 12.48 3.96 -12.83
C ALA A 194 13.51 3.80 -13.96
N VAL A 195 14.17 2.65 -14.00
CA VAL A 195 15.13 2.29 -15.06
C VAL A 195 14.39 1.91 -16.33
N ASP A 196 13.20 1.34 -16.18
CA ASP A 196 12.32 0.95 -17.28
C ASP A 196 10.85 1.05 -16.89
N GLY A 197 9.97 0.76 -17.86
CA GLY A 197 8.53 0.83 -17.71
C GLY A 197 7.88 -0.26 -16.86
N SER A 198 8.63 -1.22 -16.31
CA SER A 198 8.07 -2.31 -15.49
C SER A 198 7.66 -1.86 -14.08
N LEU A 199 8.23 -0.74 -13.63
CA LEU A 199 8.12 -0.24 -12.24
C LEU A 199 8.74 -1.18 -11.19
N LEU A 200 9.60 -2.11 -11.61
CA LEU A 200 10.32 -3.03 -10.71
C LEU A 200 11.81 -2.71 -10.59
N HIS A 201 12.38 -1.94 -11.53
CA HIS A 201 13.80 -1.59 -11.52
C HIS A 201 13.97 -0.10 -11.25
N TRP A 202 14.72 0.21 -10.20
CA TRP A 202 14.85 1.57 -9.68
C TRP A 202 16.31 1.95 -9.44
N GLU A 203 16.70 3.15 -9.85
CA GLU A 203 18.01 3.74 -9.59
C GLU A 203 17.89 4.81 -8.49
N TYR A 204 18.67 4.70 -7.42
CA TYR A 204 18.73 5.73 -6.39
C TYR A 204 19.29 7.06 -6.95
N LYS A 205 18.55 8.17 -6.76
CA LYS A 205 18.93 9.50 -7.27
C LYS A 205 19.31 10.50 -6.19
N GLY A 206 19.20 10.14 -4.91
CA GLY A 206 19.57 11.01 -3.79
C GLY A 206 18.46 11.19 -2.77
N ILE A 207 18.62 12.22 -1.94
CA ILE A 207 17.64 12.63 -0.94
C ILE A 207 16.86 13.83 -1.48
N LEU A 208 15.54 13.71 -1.53
CA LEU A 208 14.65 14.79 -1.97
C LEU A 208 14.37 15.77 -0.83
N PHE A 209 14.11 15.27 0.37
CA PHE A 209 13.90 16.09 1.57
C PHE A 209 14.58 15.48 2.80
N GLU A 210 15.11 16.35 3.66
CA GLU A 210 15.73 16.00 4.96
C GLU A 210 14.70 16.02 6.11
N ASN A 211 13.46 15.64 5.79
CA ASN A 211 12.40 15.41 6.75
C ASN A 211 11.33 14.54 6.07
N ASN A 212 10.84 13.53 6.76
CA ASN A 212 9.93 12.54 6.20
C ASN A 212 8.81 12.17 7.19
N GLY A 213 7.69 11.71 6.67
CA GLY A 213 6.56 11.17 7.41
C GLY A 213 6.32 9.69 7.09
N GLU A 214 5.12 9.23 7.41
CA GLU A 214 4.56 7.95 6.96
C GLU A 214 3.58 8.23 5.80
N VAL A 215 3.44 7.30 4.87
CA VAL A 215 2.50 7.41 3.72
C VAL A 215 2.65 8.71 2.91
N VAL A 216 3.88 9.01 2.47
CA VAL A 216 4.14 10.24 1.71
C VAL A 216 3.49 10.20 0.32
N ASN A 217 2.83 11.31 -0.03
CA ASN A 217 2.36 11.59 -1.38
C ASN A 217 3.05 12.84 -1.93
N PHE A 218 3.31 12.87 -3.23
CA PHE A 218 3.95 14.00 -3.91
C PHE A 218 3.33 14.24 -5.28
N PHE A 219 2.68 15.38 -5.46
CA PHE A 219 2.01 15.72 -6.71
C PHE A 219 2.03 17.23 -6.94
N PRO A 220 2.12 17.68 -8.20
CA PRO A 220 1.99 19.09 -8.52
C PRO A 220 0.56 19.56 -8.26
N LEU A 221 0.42 20.79 -7.78
CA LEU A 221 -0.84 21.49 -7.70
C LEU A 221 -0.81 22.66 -8.67
N SER A 222 -1.75 22.69 -9.62
CA SER A 222 -1.82 23.79 -10.60
C SER A 222 -1.90 25.13 -9.88
N GLY A 223 -1.03 26.08 -10.27
CA GLY A 223 -0.95 27.40 -9.66
C GLY A 223 -0.16 27.46 -8.34
N LYS A 224 0.57 26.39 -7.99
CA LYS A 224 1.55 26.36 -6.90
C LYS A 224 2.90 25.85 -7.40
#